data_AF-A0A699WWM8-F1
#
_entry.id   AF-A0A699WWM8-F1
#
_cell.length_a   1.000
_cell.length_b   1.000
_cell.length_c   1.000
_cell.angle_alpha   90.00
_cell.angle_beta   90.00
_cell.angle_gamma   90.00
#
_symmetry.space_group_name_H-M   'P 1'
#
loop_
_entity.id
_entity.type
_entity.pdbx_description
1 polymer ?
#
loop_
_entity_poly.entity_id
_entity_poly.type
_entity_poly.pdbx_seq_one_letter_code
_entity_poly.pdbx_strand_id
1 'polypeptide(L)'
;PLTEIITGTSLGILGTLPPLIAGATPFFARLVETALREVDRGIIEAIQAMGATTRQIIVKALLPEARPGILAAITVTAIALVSFTAMAGAVGAGGLGDLAIRYGYQRFQNDV
;
A
#
# COMPACT_ATOMS: atom_id res chain seq x y z
N PRO A 1 22.60 0.96 -4.34
CA PRO A 1 23.12 2.35 -4.47
C PRO A 1 22.13 3.43 -4.03
N LEU A 2 20.91 3.52 -4.59
CA LEU A 2 19.92 4.54 -4.20
C LEU A 2 19.44 4.39 -2.74
N THR A 3 19.15 3.16 -2.33
CA THR A 3 18.76 2.83 -0.94
C THR A 3 19.84 3.22 0.05
N GLU A 4 21.08 2.83 -0.22
CA GLU A 4 22.23 3.07 0.66
C GLU A 4 22.54 4.56 0.86
N ILE A 5 22.26 5.39 -0.15
CA ILE A 5 22.38 6.86 -0.04
C ILE A 5 21.29 7.45 0.87
N ILE A 6 20.07 6.89 0.83
CA ILE A 6 18.92 7.42 1.58
C ILE A 6 18.93 6.90 3.02
N THR A 7 19.29 5.64 3.24
CA THR A 7 19.13 4.95 4.54
C THR A 7 20.45 4.60 5.21
N GLY A 8 21.59 4.86 4.56
CA GLY A 8 22.92 4.57 5.10
C GLY A 8 23.28 3.09 5.15
N THR A 9 22.33 2.19 4.90
CA THR A 9 22.51 0.74 4.83
C THR A 9 21.68 0.13 3.69
N SER A 10 22.19 -0.95 3.11
CA SER A 10 21.53 -1.78 2.10
C SER A 10 20.85 -3.03 2.70
N LEU A 11 21.05 -3.29 4.00
CA LEU A 11 20.54 -4.45 4.73
C LEU A 11 19.73 -4.02 5.96
N GLY A 12 18.85 -4.93 6.42
CA GLY A 12 17.99 -4.72 7.58
C GLY A 12 16.75 -3.89 7.27
N ILE A 13 15.93 -3.64 8.30
CA ILE A 13 14.65 -2.93 8.20
C ILE A 13 14.79 -1.61 7.44
N LEU A 14 15.78 -0.79 7.81
CA LEU A 14 16.00 0.53 7.22
C LEU A 14 16.38 0.44 5.73
N GLY A 15 17.23 -0.52 5.33
CA GLY A 15 17.61 -0.72 3.93
C GLY A 15 16.47 -1.25 3.05
N THR A 16 15.48 -1.95 3.63
CA THR A 16 14.37 -2.55 2.87
C THR A 16 13.16 -1.62 2.74
N LEU A 17 13.02 -0.59 3.58
CA LEU A 17 11.88 0.34 3.53
C LEU A 17 11.74 1.11 2.20
N PRO A 18 12.80 1.75 1.64
CA PRO A 18 12.64 2.53 0.42
C PRO A 18 12.12 1.74 -0.80
N PRO A 19 12.64 0.54 -1.14
CA PRO A 19 12.11 -0.24 -2.26
C PRO A 19 10.70 -0.78 -1.98
N LEU A 20 10.39 -1.11 -0.72
CA LEU A 20 9.02 -1.50 -0.33
C LEU A 20 8.02 -0.37 -0.55
N ILE A 21 8.33 0.85 -0.10
CA ILE A 21 7.46 2.01 -0.28
C ILE A 21 7.30 2.32 -1.77
N ALA A 22 8.41 2.30 -2.53
CA ALA A 22 8.39 2.54 -3.97
C ALA A 22 7.53 1.50 -4.72
N GLY A 23 7.53 0.23 -4.29
CA GLY A 23 6.69 -0.82 -4.85
C GLY A 23 5.22 -0.75 -4.42
N ALA A 24 4.95 -0.41 -3.15
CA ALA A 24 3.60 -0.37 -2.60
C ALA A 24 2.81 0.87 -3.03
N THR A 25 3.49 1.99 -3.30
CA THR A 25 2.85 3.26 -3.68
C THR A 25 1.98 3.17 -4.94
N PRO A 26 2.47 2.68 -6.10
CA PRO A 26 1.63 2.58 -7.31
C PRO A 26 0.46 1.60 -7.14
N PHE A 27 0.66 0.53 -6.35
CA PHE A 27 -0.40 -0.42 -6.03
C PHE A 27 -1.52 0.25 -5.22
N PHE A 28 -1.18 0.94 -4.13
CA PHE A 28 -2.15 1.67 -3.33
C PHE A 28 -2.83 2.80 -4.11
N ALA A 29 -2.07 3.55 -4.89
CA ALA A 29 -2.59 4.62 -5.75
C ALA A 29 -3.65 4.08 -6.73
N ARG A 30 -3.42 2.89 -7.31
CA ARG A 30 -4.38 2.25 -8.21
C ARG A 30 -5.67 1.85 -7.50
N LEU A 31 -5.59 1.32 -6.28
CA LEU A 31 -6.77 0.97 -5.49
C LEU A 31 -7.60 2.21 -5.15
N VAL A 32 -6.95 3.29 -4.72
CA VAL A 32 -7.62 4.57 -4.43
C VAL A 32 -8.22 5.17 -5.70
N GLU A 33 -7.52 5.11 -6.83
CA GLU A 33 -8.04 5.57 -8.13
C GLU A 33 -9.33 4.82 -8.50
N THR A 34 -9.35 3.49 -8.34
CA THR A 34 -10.55 2.68 -8.60
C THR A 34 -11.69 3.08 -7.67
N ALA A 35 -11.43 3.22 -6.36
CA ALA A 35 -12.44 3.64 -5.40
C ALA A 35 -13.03 5.02 -5.72
N LEU A 36 -12.22 5.96 -6.22
CA LEU A 36 -12.69 7.28 -6.65
C LEU A 36 -13.48 7.21 -7.96
N ARG A 37 -13.16 6.28 -8.86
CA ARG A 37 -13.88 6.08 -10.13
C ARG A 37 -15.24 5.38 -9.96
N GLU A 38 -15.42 4.65 -8.87
CA GLU A 38 -16.69 4.01 -8.52
C GLU A 38 -17.75 5.00 -8.00
N VAL A 39 -17.34 6.21 -7.63
CA VAL A 39 -18.28 7.27 -7.20
C VAL A 39 -19.19 7.67 -8.36
N ASP A 40 -20.49 7.73 -8.07
CA ASP A 40 -21.50 8.13 -9.05
C ASP A 40 -21.25 9.57 -9.56
N ARG A 41 -21.17 9.70 -10.89
CA ARG A 41 -21.01 10.99 -11.55
C ARG A 41 -22.20 11.92 -11.33
N GLY A 42 -23.39 11.39 -11.09
CA GLY A 42 -24.59 12.19 -10.80
C GLY A 42 -24.43 13.07 -9.55
N ILE A 43 -23.71 12.59 -8.53
CA ILE A 43 -23.40 13.39 -7.32
C ILE A 43 -22.47 14.56 -7.68
N ILE A 44 -21.49 14.32 -8.55
CA ILE A 44 -20.54 15.34 -9.01
C ILE A 44 -21.26 16.41 -9.84
N GLU A 45 -22.11 15.99 -10.78
CA GLU A 45 -22.90 16.87 -11.64
C GLU A 45 -23.88 17.74 -10.82
N ALA A 46 -24.54 17.14 -9.81
CA ALA A 46 -25.43 17.88 -8.91
C ALA A 46 -24.70 18.98 -8.13
N ILE A 47 -23.52 18.66 -7.59
CA ILE A 47 -22.71 19.62 -6.82
C ILE A 47 -22.12 20.71 -7.74
N GLN A 48 -21.77 20.35 -8.96
CA GLN A 48 -21.34 21.32 -9.97
C GLN A 48 -22.47 22.27 -10.39
N ALA A 49 -23.71 21.77 -10.50
CA ALA A 49 -24.89 22.59 -10.77
C ALA A 49 -25.22 23.56 -9.60
N MET A 50 -24.84 23.22 -8.37
CA MET A 50 -24.91 24.13 -7.21
C MET A 50 -23.81 25.21 -7.20
N GLY A 51 -22.95 25.27 -8.22
CA GLY A 51 -21.89 26.28 -8.33
C GLY A 51 -20.62 25.97 -7.54
N ALA A 52 -20.39 24.71 -7.15
CA ALA A 52 -19.19 24.33 -6.43
C ALA A 52 -17.93 24.40 -7.30
N THR A 53 -16.84 24.89 -6.72
CA THR A 53 -15.51 24.89 -7.36
C THR A 53 -14.90 23.48 -7.37
N THR A 54 -13.98 23.20 -8.29
CA THR A 54 -13.31 21.88 -8.43
C THR A 54 -12.71 21.38 -7.11
N ARG A 55 -12.09 22.28 -6.33
CA ARG A 55 -11.50 21.92 -5.02
C ARG A 55 -12.58 21.51 -4.01
N GLN A 56 -13.75 22.15 -4.04
CA GLN A 56 -14.88 21.77 -3.20
C GLN A 56 -15.47 20.42 -3.62
N ILE A 57 -15.56 20.13 -4.92
CA ILE A 57 -16.01 18.82 -5.42
C ILE A 57 -15.09 17.71 -4.90
N ILE A 58 -13.77 17.87 -5.03
CA ILE A 58 -12.80 16.85 -4.57
C ILE A 58 -12.90 16.62 -3.06
N VAL A 59 -12.88 17.69 -2.26
CA VAL A 59 -12.78 17.57 -0.80
C VAL A 59 -14.12 17.27 -0.14
N LYS A 60 -15.23 17.78 -0.67
CA LYS A 60 -16.56 17.69 -0.05
C LYS A 60 -17.48 16.64 -0.67
N ALA A 61 -17.20 16.17 -1.89
CA ALA A 61 -18.00 15.14 -2.55
C ALA A 61 -17.18 13.86 -2.77
N LEU A 62 -16.11 13.96 -3.55
CA LEU A 62 -15.35 12.80 -4.02
C LEU A 62 -14.71 12.01 -2.87
N LEU A 63 -14.02 12.70 -1.97
CA LEU A 63 -13.33 12.10 -0.82
C LEU A 63 -14.31 11.47 0.20
N PRO A 64 -15.39 12.15 0.64
CA PRO A 64 -16.38 11.57 1.55
C PRO A 64 -17.14 10.38 0.96
N GLU A 65 -17.50 10.45 -0.32
CA GLU A 65 -18.29 9.40 -0.99
C GLU A 65 -17.44 8.15 -1.25
N ALA A 66 -16.16 8.32 -1.59
CA ALA A 66 -15.22 7.22 -1.77
C ALA A 66 -14.68 6.61 -0.46
N ARG A 67 -15.08 7.11 0.73
CA ARG A 67 -14.58 6.60 2.03
C ARG A 67 -14.69 5.09 2.18
N PRO A 68 -15.82 4.44 1.86
CA PRO A 68 -15.93 2.98 1.98
C PRO A 68 -14.93 2.27 1.06
N GLY A 69 -14.76 2.75 -0.17
CA GLY A 69 -13.80 2.22 -1.12
C GLY A 69 -12.34 2.42 -0.68
N ILE A 70 -12.02 3.57 -0.09
CA ILE A 70 -10.69 3.84 0.49
C ILE A 70 -10.40 2.91 1.68
N LEU A 71 -11.38 2.66 2.55
CA LEU A 71 -11.24 1.71 3.66
C LEU A 71 -11.01 0.28 3.17
N ALA A 72 -11.72 -0.13 2.12
CA ALA A 72 -11.49 -1.40 1.45
C ALA A 72 -10.07 -1.47 0.85
N ALA A 73 -9.64 -0.41 0.16
CA ALA A 73 -8.29 -0.30 -0.39
C ALA A 73 -7.20 -0.39 0.67
N ILE A 74 -7.39 0.24 1.83
CA ILE A 74 -6.47 0.15 2.98
C ILE A 74 -6.41 -1.30 3.49
N THR A 75 -7.55 -1.97 3.61
CA THR A 75 -7.61 -3.36 4.09
C THR A 75 -6.86 -4.31 3.15
N VAL A 76 -7.10 -4.19 1.84
CA VAL A 76 -6.38 -4.96 0.81
C VAL A 76 -4.88 -4.66 0.85
N THR A 77 -4.50 -3.40 1.02
CA THR A 77 -3.10 -3.00 1.12
C THR A 77 -2.43 -3.55 2.38
N ALA A 78 -3.13 -3.59 3.52
CA ALA A 78 -2.62 -4.20 4.74
C ALA A 78 -2.34 -5.69 4.54
N ILE A 79 -3.25 -6.42 3.87
CA ILE A 79 -3.04 -7.83 3.52
C ILE A 79 -1.83 -7.98 2.59
N ALA A 80 -1.71 -7.14 1.56
CA ALA A 80 -0.58 -7.15 0.64
C ALA A 80 0.76 -6.86 1.34
N LEU A 81 0.75 -5.93 2.31
CA LEU A 81 1.93 -5.59 3.11
C LEU A 81 2.40 -6.78 3.95
N VAL A 82 1.49 -7.60 4.49
CA VAL A 82 1.90 -8.85 5.17
C VAL A 82 2.69 -9.75 4.22
N SER A 83 2.21 -9.94 2.99
CA SER A 83 2.94 -10.70 1.96
C SER A 83 4.29 -10.06 1.60
N PHE A 84 4.35 -8.73 1.54
CA PHE A 84 5.60 -8.01 1.27
C PHE A 84 6.61 -8.15 2.41
N THR A 85 6.16 -8.18 3.69
CA THR A 85 7.05 -8.44 4.82
C THR A 85 7.61 -9.87 4.83
N ALA A 86 6.85 -10.84 4.35
CA ALA A 86 7.34 -12.21 4.17
C ALA A 86 8.49 -12.27 3.15
N MET A 87 8.37 -11.55 2.03
CA MET A 87 9.47 -11.43 1.05
C MET A 87 10.65 -10.61 1.60
N ALA A 88 10.37 -9.54 2.36
CA ALA A 88 11.39 -8.69 2.97
C ALA A 88 12.24 -9.44 4.02
N GLY A 89 11.67 -10.45 4.67
CA GLY A 89 12.40 -11.35 5.58
C GLY A 89 13.61 -12.02 4.94
N ALA A 90 13.57 -12.31 3.63
CA ALA A 90 14.70 -12.87 2.89
C ALA A 90 15.89 -11.90 2.78
N VAL A 91 15.65 -10.59 2.88
CA VAL A 91 16.67 -9.53 2.78
C VAL A 91 17.16 -9.10 4.17
N GLY A 92 16.78 -9.84 5.22
CA GLY A 92 17.17 -9.55 6.60
C GLY A 92 16.38 -8.42 7.24
N ALA A 93 15.22 -8.04 6.69
CA ALA A 93 14.30 -7.10 7.32
C ALA A 93 13.58 -7.68 8.56
N GLY A 94 13.71 -8.98 8.80
CA GLY A 94 13.04 -9.70 9.89
C GLY A 94 11.58 -10.07 9.57
N GLY A 95 10.79 -10.35 10.61
CA GLY A 95 9.36 -10.68 10.48
C GLY A 95 9.07 -12.17 10.19
N LEU A 96 7.83 -12.46 9.78
CA LEU A 96 7.36 -13.84 9.56
C LEU A 96 8.17 -14.59 8.48
N GLY A 97 8.66 -13.87 7.47
CA GLY A 97 9.50 -14.46 6.42
C GLY A 97 10.90 -14.88 6.89
N ASP A 98 11.52 -14.13 7.79
CA ASP A 98 12.80 -14.48 8.38
C ASP A 98 12.69 -15.75 9.25
N LEU A 99 11.58 -15.89 9.99
CA LEU A 99 11.27 -17.11 10.73
C LEU A 99 11.08 -18.32 9.80
N ALA A 100 10.32 -18.17 8.71
CA ALA A 100 10.11 -19.25 7.74
C ALA A 100 11.42 -19.71 7.09
N ILE A 101 12.32 -18.78 6.73
CA ILE A 101 13.61 -19.11 6.11
C ILE A 101 14.53 -19.81 7.11
N ARG A 102 14.62 -19.33 8.35
CA ARG A 102 15.52 -19.89 9.36
C ARG A 102 15.05 -21.23 9.92
N TYR A 103 13.74 -21.38 10.15
CA TYR A 103 13.20 -22.57 10.80
C TYR A 103 12.67 -23.62 9.81
N GLY A 104 12.14 -23.22 8.64
CA GLY A 104 11.68 -24.14 7.60
C GLY A 104 12.81 -24.54 6.65
N TYR A 105 13.32 -23.58 5.88
CA TYR A 105 14.27 -23.85 4.79
C TYR A 105 15.66 -24.31 5.30
N GLN A 106 16.26 -23.59 6.26
CA GLN A 106 17.61 -23.90 6.74
C GLN A 106 17.71 -25.17 7.60
N ARG A 107 16.59 -25.68 8.12
CA ARG A 107 16.54 -26.93 8.91
C ARG A 107 16.05 -28.15 8.12
N PHE A 108 15.78 -28.02 6.82
CA PHE A 108 15.22 -29.10 5.97
C PHE A 108 13.92 -29.72 6.53
N GLN A 109 13.17 -28.98 7.36
CA GLN A 109 11.86 -29.40 7.86
C GLN A 109 10.81 -28.91 6.87
N ASN A 110 10.56 -29.69 5.81
CA ASN A 110 9.60 -29.37 4.74
C ASN A 110 8.13 -29.58 5.14
N ASP A 111 7.87 -29.95 6.40
CA ASP A 111 6.55 -30.35 6.90
C ASP A 111 5.80 -29.20 7.62
N VAL A 112 6.35 -27.98 7.59
CA VAL A 112 5.74 -26.72 8.10
C VAL A 112 5.75 -25.62 7.04
#